data_AF-A0A935GJC8-F1
#
_entry.id   AF-A0A935GJC8-F1
#
_cell.length_a   1.000
_cell.length_b   1.000
_cell.length_c   1.000
_cell.angle_alpha   90.00
_cell.angle_beta   90.00
_cell.angle_gamma   90.00
#
_symmetry.space_group_name_H-M   'P 1'
#
loop_
_entity.id
_entity.type
_entity.pdbx_description
1 polymer ?
#
loop_
_entity_poly.entity_id
_entity_poly.type
_entity_poly.pdbx_seq_one_letter_code
_entity_poly.pdbx_strand_id
1 'polypeptide(L)' 'MTEVITSRHDRLFQGFGGWYFSTREKVTLGPFPAPEKAEAAVADFLMFIKSAPPHVINVFKGRPQQATAPAGLHTAH' A
#
# COMPACT_ATOMS: atom_id res chain seq x y z
N MET A 1 13.93 -20.87 21.44
CA MET A 1 13.16 -19.61 21.30
C MET A 1 12.74 -19.50 19.84
N THR A 2 11.62 -20.12 19.49
CA THR A 2 11.03 -19.95 18.15
C THR A 2 10.22 -18.68 18.18
N GLU A 3 10.77 -17.59 17.65
CA GLU A 3 9.97 -16.40 17.38
C GLU A 3 8.85 -16.81 16.43
N VAL A 4 7.62 -16.84 16.96
CA VAL A 4 6.42 -16.83 16.13
C VAL A 4 6.44 -15.49 15.43
N ILE A 5 7.08 -15.45 14.26
CA ILE A 5 6.88 -14.37 13.31
C ILE A 5 5.40 -14.50 12.96
N THR A 6 4.56 -13.70 13.62
CA THR A 6 3.14 -13.65 13.28
C THR A 6 3.10 -13.32 11.79
N SER A 7 2.58 -14.28 11.03
CA SER A 7 2.43 -14.16 9.58
C SER A 7 1.91 -12.76 9.29
N ARG A 8 2.72 -11.93 8.64
CA ARG A 8 2.38 -10.56 8.20
C ARG A 8 1.30 -10.56 7.10
N HIS A 9 0.53 -11.64 7.01
CA HIS A 9 -0.44 -11.98 5.98
C HIS A 9 -1.68 -11.08 6.04
N ASP A 10 -1.95 -10.42 7.18
CA ASP A 10 -3.05 -9.47 7.31
C ASP A 10 -2.87 -8.21 6.44
N ARG A 11 -1.68 -8.01 5.88
CA ARG A 11 -1.40 -6.92 4.95
C ARG A 11 -1.59 -7.30 3.50
N LEU A 12 -1.55 -8.58 3.14
CA LEU A 12 -1.62 -9.04 1.77
C LEU A 12 -3.07 -9.39 1.43
N PHE A 13 -3.58 -8.85 0.33
CA PHE A 13 -4.94 -9.14 -0.11
C PHE A 13 -5.05 -9.15 -1.63
N GLN A 14 -5.98 -9.95 -2.14
CA GLN A 14 -6.29 -9.98 -3.56
C GLN A 14 -7.33 -8.91 -3.89
N GLY A 15 -7.03 -8.08 -4.89
CA GLY A 15 -7.92 -7.04 -5.40
C GLY A 15 -8.17 -7.20 -6.90
N PHE A 16 -8.86 -6.23 -7.49
CA PHE A 16 -9.09 -6.25 -8.93
C PHE A 16 -7.78 -6.09 -9.69
N GLY A 17 -7.38 -7.12 -10.44
CA GLY A 17 -6.16 -7.08 -11.26
C GLY A 17 -4.89 -7.61 -10.59
N GLY A 18 -4.96 -8.15 -9.36
CA GLY A 18 -3.82 -8.87 -8.76
C GLY A 18 -3.75 -8.83 -7.25
N TRP A 19 -2.54 -9.04 -6.74
CA TRP A 19 -2.22 -9.03 -5.32
C TRP A 19 -1.76 -7.65 -4.88
N TYR A 20 -2.15 -7.27 -3.67
CA TYR A 20 -1.82 -5.99 -3.07
C TYR A 20 -1.30 -6.21 -1.68
N PHE A 21 -0.60 -5.20 -1.14
CA PHE A 21 -0.40 -5.11 0.29
C PHE A 21 -0.68 -3.72 0.85
N SER A 22 -1.14 -3.68 2.10
CA SER A 22 -1.38 -2.45 2.85
C SER A 22 -0.21 -2.12 3.78
N THR A 23 0.15 -0.83 3.83
CA THR A 23 1.10 -0.29 4.80
C THR A 23 0.36 0.13 6.08
N ARG A 24 1.10 0.38 7.18
CA ARG A 24 0.49 0.81 8.46
C ARG A 24 -0.14 2.20 8.36
N GLU A 25 0.28 2.95 7.35
CA GLU A 25 -0.14 4.29 6.98
C GLU A 25 -1.34 4.29 6.03
N LYS A 26 -1.98 3.11 5.83
CA LYS A 26 -3.16 2.92 4.98
C LYS A 26 -2.91 3.22 3.50
N VAL A 27 -1.67 3.05 3.03
CA VAL A 27 -1.34 3.08 1.61
C VAL A 27 -1.42 1.67 1.06
N THR A 28 -2.12 1.49 -0.05
CA THR A 28 -2.21 0.22 -0.77
C THR A 28 -1.22 0.23 -1.94
N LEU A 29 -0.39 -0.80 -2.03
CA LEU A 29 0.61 -0.97 -3.09
C LEU A 29 0.32 -2.24 -3.91
N GLY A 30 0.43 -2.12 -5.23
CA GLY A 30 0.11 -3.16 -6.22
C GLY A 30 -0.53 -2.57 -7.49
N PRO A 31 -1.08 -3.39 -8.39
CA PRO A 31 -1.17 -4.85 -8.32
C PRO A 31 0.15 -5.57 -8.59
N PHE A 32 0.33 -6.70 -7.91
CA PHE A 32 1.38 -7.68 -8.14
C PHE A 32 0.79 -8.93 -8.79
N PRO A 33 1.55 -9.63 -9.65
CA PRO A 33 1.03 -10.78 -10.38
C PRO A 33 0.81 -12.03 -9.52
N ALA A 34 1.49 -12.12 -8.36
CA ALA A 34 1.47 -13.29 -7.50
C ALA A 34 1.66 -12.88 -6.02
N PRO A 35 1.16 -13.65 -5.05
CA PRO A 35 1.25 -13.30 -3.63
C PRO A 35 2.70 -13.26 -3.14
N GLU A 36 3.57 -14.13 -3.64
CA GLU A 36 5.00 -14.17 -3.27
C GLU A 36 5.73 -12.92 -3.76
N LYS A 37 5.29 -12.33 -4.87
CA LYS A 37 5.83 -11.06 -5.38
C LYS A 37 5.39 -9.88 -4.53
N ALA A 38 4.13 -9.88 -4.08
CA ALA A 38 3.66 -8.88 -3.13
C ALA A 38 4.39 -9.02 -1.79
N GLU A 39 4.67 -10.24 -1.31
CA GLU A 39 5.45 -10.48 -0.10
C GLU A 39 6.90 -10.01 -0.22
N ALA A 40 7.57 -10.31 -1.34
CA ALA A 40 8.92 -9.79 -1.62
C ALA A 40 8.93 -8.25 -1.63
N ALA A 41 7.93 -7.63 -2.26
CA ALA A 41 7.80 -6.18 -2.30
C ALA A 41 7.57 -5.55 -0.92
N VAL A 42 6.98 -6.28 0.05
CA VAL A 42 6.90 -5.82 1.45
C VAL A 42 8.30 -5.68 2.05
N ALA A 43 9.19 -6.66 1.82
CA ALA A 43 10.56 -6.61 2.34
C ALA A 43 11.34 -5.43 1.74
N ASP A 44 11.24 -5.25 0.42
CA ASP A 44 11.87 -4.13 -0.29
C ASP A 44 11.33 -2.78 0.19
N PHE A 45 10.01 -2.66 0.37
CA PHE A 45 9.37 -1.45 0.88
C PHE A 45 9.86 -1.09 2.29
N LEU A 46 10.03 -2.07 3.18
CA LEU A 46 10.56 -1.82 4.53
C LEU A 46 12.00 -1.34 4.50
N MET A 47 12.83 -1.91 3.61
CA MET A 47 14.22 -1.46 3.44
C MET A 47 14.23 -0.03 2.89
N PHE A 48 13.40 0.26 1.90
CA PHE A 48 13.24 1.60 1.34
C PHE A 48 12.85 2.62 2.41
N ILE A 49 11.80 2.38 3.19
CA ILE A 49 11.34 3.34 4.21
C ILE A 49 12.38 3.55 5.32
N LYS A 50 13.19 2.54 5.65
CA LYS A 50 14.29 2.70 6.62
C LYS A 50 15.41 3.60 6.12
N SER A 51 15.68 3.59 4.81
CA SER A 51 16.76 4.37 4.18
C SER A 51 16.28 5.67 3.53
N ALA A 52 14.96 5.86 3.40
CA ALA A 52 14.37 7.00 2.73
C ALA A 52 14.55 8.29 3.55
N PRO A 53 14.86 9.42 2.90
CA PRO A 53 14.86 10.72 3.55
C PRO A 53 13.48 11.07 4.15
N PRO A 54 13.43 11.89 5.23
CA PRO A 54 12.17 12.23 5.89
C PRO A 54 11.09 12.81 4.95
N HIS A 55 11.48 13.58 3.92
CA HIS A 55 10.54 14.15 2.96
C HIS A 55 9.84 13.09 2.10
N VAL A 56 10.52 11.97 1.79
CA VAL A 56 9.92 10.83 1.07
C VAL A 56 8.98 10.07 1.98
N ILE A 57 9.39 9.80 3.22
CA ILE A 57 8.56 9.10 4.21
C ILE A 57 7.25 9.88 4.47
N ASN A 58 7.32 11.21 4.47
CA ASN A 58 6.14 12.07 4.68
C ASN A 58 5.06 11.89 3.59
N VAL A 59 5.42 11.49 2.37
CA VAL A 59 4.45 11.17 1.30
C VAL A 59 3.55 10.00 1.73
N PHE A 60 4.10 9.01 2.44
CA PHE A 60 3.35 7.85 2.93
C PHE A 60 2.61 8.15 4.23
N LYS A 61 3.06 9.11 5.03
CA LYS A 61 2.46 9.45 6.34
C LYS A 61 1.18 10.29 6.27
N GLY A 62 0.89 10.94 5.15
CA GLY A 62 -0.16 11.96 5.16
C GLY A 62 -0.58 12.49 3.80
N ARG A 63 -1.41 11.72 3.10
CA ARG A 63 -2.66 12.26 2.55
C ARG A 63 -3.65 11.09 2.45
N PRO A 64 -4.83 11.13 3.10
CA PRO A 64 -5.88 10.17 2.78
C PRO A 64 -6.05 10.21 1.26
N GLN A 65 -6.13 9.04 0.61
CA GLN A 65 -6.54 8.97 -0.78
C GLN A 65 -7.77 9.85 -0.93
N GLN A 66 -7.62 10.96 -1.64
CA GLN A 66 -8.74 11.73 -2.12
C GLN A 66 -9.48 10.74 -3.01
N ALA A 67 -10.63 10.27 -2.55
CA ALA A 67 -11.55 9.49 -3.36
C ALA A 67 -11.86 10.35 -4.59
N THR A 68 -11.17 10.09 -5.70
CA THR A 68 -11.57 10.60 -7.00
C THR A 68 -12.85 9.86 -7.38
N ALA A 69 -13.98 10.49 -7.10
CA ALA A 69 -15.23 10.29 -7.82
C ALA A 69 -15.59 11.61 -8.53
N PRO A 70 -16.21 11.53 -9.71
CA PRO A 70 -15.85 12.35 -10.87
C PRO A 70 -16.46 13.75 -10.86
N ALA A 71 -15.77 14.66 -11.55
CA ALA A 71 -16.30 15.93 -11.99
C ALA A 71 -17.55 15.71 -12.86
N GLY A 72 -18.62 16.48 -12.59
CA GLY A 72 -19.71 16.67 -13.54
C GLY A 72 -21.11 16.59 -12.95
N LEU A 73 -21.61 17.71 -12.44
CA LEU A 73 -23.02 18.08 -12.61
C LEU A 73 -23.16 19.60 -12.54
N HIS A 74 -22.68 20.25 -13.60
CA HIS A 74 -23.24 21.54 -14.00
C HIS A 74 -24.34 21.23 -15.02
N THR A 75 -25.60 21.30 -14.58
CA THR A 75 -26.72 21.50 -15.50
C THR A 75 -27.38 22.81 -15.10
N ALA A 76 -27.21 23.80 -15.98
CA ALA A 76 -27.98 25.02 -15.96
C ALA A 76 -29.37 24.73 -16.54
N HIS A 77 -30.43 25.04 -15.78
CA HIS A 77 -31.68 25.59 -16.31
C HIS A 77 -32.45 26.27 -15.18
#